data_AF-A0A7C3P4J0-F1
#
_entry.id   AF-A0A7C3P4J0-F1
#
_cell.length_a   1.000
_cell.length_b   1.000
_cell.length_c   1.000
_cell.angle_alpha   90.00
_cell.angle_beta   90.00
_cell.angle_gamma   90.00
#
_symmetry.space_group_name_H-M   'P 1'
#
loop_
_entity.id
_entity.type
_entity.pdbx_description
1 polymer ?
#
loop_
_entity_poly.entity_id
_entity_poly.type
_entity_poly.pdbx_seq_one_letter_code
_entity_poly.pdbx_strand_id
1 'polypeptide(L)'
;MVIASCTPRTHEPLFKQTVKEAGLNPYLLEFVSIREQDSWVHMNEPEKATEKAKNLIKMGVAKAVLLEEGEEIRLPVKTDCMVIGGGVAGMTAALQIADQGFQAILVEKEPQLGGLLNQVSAISHDHGEIPASEILRAKISLVESHPNIKVYTGTELESVQGYIGNYKVKLKTDGKGVEEPLDISTIIVATGMKELKPTG
;
A
#
# COMPACT_ATOMS: atom_id res chain seq x y z
N MET A 1 9.16 -14.69 -24.43
CA MET A 1 7.73 -14.74 -24.83
C MET A 1 7.22 -13.32 -24.99
N VAL A 2 6.38 -13.03 -26.01
CA VAL A 2 5.75 -11.72 -26.18
C VAL A 2 4.23 -11.85 -26.07
N ILE A 3 3.60 -11.02 -25.24
CA ILE A 3 2.15 -11.01 -25.04
C ILE A 3 1.58 -9.67 -25.48
N ALA A 4 0.74 -9.69 -26.52
CA ALA A 4 0.03 -8.52 -26.99
C ALA A 4 -1.39 -8.50 -26.43
N SER A 5 -1.65 -7.68 -25.41
CA SER A 5 -2.95 -7.60 -24.75
C SER A 5 -3.12 -6.26 -23.99
N CYS A 6 -3.27 -6.33 -22.66
CA CYS A 6 -3.45 -5.20 -21.77
C CYS A 6 -2.14 -4.66 -21.20
N THR A 7 -2.24 -3.58 -20.42
CA THR A 7 -1.12 -3.02 -19.67
C THR A 7 -0.44 -4.04 -18.75
N PRO A 8 0.91 -4.07 -18.69
CA PRO A 8 1.65 -4.99 -17.83
C PRO A 8 1.28 -4.83 -16.34
N ARG A 9 0.84 -3.65 -15.92
CA ARG A 9 0.50 -3.35 -14.52
C ARG A 9 -0.51 -4.31 -13.87
N THR A 10 -1.37 -4.92 -14.69
CA THR A 10 -2.50 -5.72 -14.19
C THR A 10 -2.21 -7.22 -14.21
N HIS A 11 -1.66 -7.73 -15.31
CA HIS A 11 -1.53 -9.18 -15.53
C HIS A 11 -0.08 -9.65 -15.63
N GLU A 12 0.92 -8.76 -15.55
CA GLU A 12 2.33 -9.17 -15.57
C GLU A 12 2.66 -10.22 -14.51
N PRO A 13 2.22 -10.11 -13.23
CA PRO A 13 2.49 -11.15 -12.24
C PRO A 13 1.91 -12.52 -12.62
N LEU A 14 0.70 -12.55 -13.20
CA LEU A 14 0.03 -13.78 -13.62
C LEU A 14 0.83 -14.48 -14.73
N PHE A 15 1.18 -13.75 -15.79
CA PHE A 15 1.91 -14.36 -16.90
C PHE A 15 3.37 -14.68 -16.54
N LYS A 16 4.02 -13.90 -15.66
CA LYS A 16 5.31 -14.27 -15.07
C LYS A 16 5.25 -15.62 -14.37
N GLN A 17 4.19 -15.87 -13.60
CA GLN A 17 3.97 -17.17 -12.97
C GLN A 17 3.76 -18.28 -14.01
N THR A 18 2.92 -18.05 -15.03
CA THR A 18 2.67 -19.03 -16.10
C THR A 18 3.94 -19.41 -16.88
N VAL A 19 4.78 -18.43 -17.25
CA VAL A 19 6.03 -18.74 -17.96
C VAL A 19 7.02 -19.46 -17.06
N LYS A 20 7.06 -19.13 -15.76
CA LYS A 20 7.88 -19.84 -14.76
C LYS A 20 7.49 -21.30 -14.66
N GLU A 21 6.19 -21.59 -14.58
CA GLU A 21 5.64 -22.95 -14.54
C GLU A 21 5.92 -23.74 -15.82
N ALA A 22 6.00 -23.05 -16.97
CA ALA A 22 6.41 -23.63 -18.25
C ALA A 22 7.93 -23.82 -18.38
N GLY A 23 8.72 -23.45 -17.36
CA GLY A 23 10.18 -23.59 -17.35
C GLY A 23 10.95 -22.44 -18.03
N LEU A 24 10.28 -21.32 -18.36
CA LEU A 24 10.92 -20.14 -18.93
C LEU A 24 11.21 -19.10 -17.82
N ASN A 25 12.35 -18.43 -17.91
CA ASN A 25 12.70 -17.33 -17.01
C ASN A 25 11.65 -16.19 -17.11
N PRO A 26 11.03 -15.74 -16.00
CA PRO A 26 10.00 -14.68 -16.01
C PRO A 26 10.44 -13.32 -16.54
N TYR A 27 11.75 -13.05 -16.56
CA TYR A 27 12.32 -11.82 -17.10
C TYR A 27 12.47 -11.84 -18.62
N LEU A 28 12.31 -13.01 -19.27
CA LEU A 28 12.25 -13.16 -20.72
C LEU A 28 10.82 -12.95 -21.28
N LEU A 29 9.96 -12.29 -20.52
CA LEU A 29 8.58 -11.97 -20.87
C LEU A 29 8.46 -10.48 -21.23
N GLU A 30 7.93 -10.20 -22.43
CA GLU A 30 7.62 -8.84 -22.87
C GLU A 30 6.11 -8.66 -23.04
N PHE A 31 5.58 -7.54 -22.53
CA PHE A 31 4.20 -7.13 -22.73
C PHE A 31 4.10 -6.02 -23.78
N VAL A 32 3.12 -6.16 -24.66
CA VAL A 32 2.73 -5.16 -25.63
C VAL A 32 1.27 -4.78 -25.37
N SER A 33 1.05 -3.56 -24.90
CA SER A 33 -0.29 -3.07 -24.57
C SER A 33 -1.03 -2.60 -25.84
N ILE A 34 -1.78 -3.50 -26.48
CA ILE A 34 -2.64 -3.18 -27.65
C ILE A 34 -4.08 -2.83 -27.24
N ARG A 35 -4.41 -2.83 -25.94
CA ARG A 35 -5.73 -2.45 -25.43
C ARG A 35 -5.80 -1.00 -24.97
N GLU A 36 -5.23 -0.71 -23.79
CA GLU A 36 -5.31 0.62 -23.17
C GLU A 36 -4.57 1.69 -23.98
N GLN A 37 -3.45 1.30 -24.61
CA GLN A 37 -2.62 2.21 -25.41
C GLN A 37 -2.96 2.19 -26.90
N ASP A 38 -3.91 1.36 -27.34
CA ASP A 38 -4.28 1.26 -28.74
C ASP A 38 -5.79 1.11 -28.94
N SER A 39 -6.37 -0.09 -28.86
CA SER A 39 -7.77 -0.33 -29.24
C SER A 39 -8.80 0.57 -28.53
N TRP A 40 -8.59 0.91 -27.25
CA TRP A 40 -9.53 1.76 -26.49
C TRP A 40 -9.46 3.24 -26.84
N VAL A 41 -8.31 3.71 -27.33
CA VAL A 41 -8.10 5.12 -27.66
C VAL A 41 -8.24 5.41 -29.16
N HIS A 42 -8.28 4.36 -29.99
CA HIS A 42 -8.46 4.44 -31.45
C HIS A 42 -9.74 3.72 -31.94
N MET A 43 -10.79 3.69 -31.10
CA MET A 43 -12.05 2.98 -31.41
C MET A 43 -12.69 3.39 -32.74
N ASN A 44 -12.51 4.65 -33.14
CA ASN A 44 -13.08 5.21 -34.37
C ASN A 44 -12.16 5.06 -35.61
N GLU A 45 -10.94 4.51 -35.45
CA GLU A 45 -9.95 4.38 -36.52
C GLU A 45 -9.32 2.96 -36.53
N PRO A 46 -10.13 1.89 -36.73
CA PRO A 46 -9.68 0.51 -36.54
C PRO A 46 -8.55 0.06 -37.47
N GLU A 47 -8.50 0.59 -38.70
CA GLU A 47 -7.42 0.30 -39.65
C GLU A 47 -6.08 0.87 -39.16
N LYS A 48 -6.08 2.12 -38.68
CA LYS A 48 -4.89 2.77 -38.11
C LYS A 48 -4.49 2.13 -36.79
N ALA A 49 -5.46 1.74 -35.95
CA ALA A 49 -5.21 0.98 -34.72
C ALA A 49 -4.52 -0.34 -35.05
N THR A 50 -4.97 -1.06 -36.09
CA THR A 50 -4.34 -2.32 -36.50
C THR A 50 -2.89 -2.13 -36.94
N GLU A 51 -2.59 -1.09 -37.72
CA GLU A 51 -1.21 -0.78 -38.12
C GLU A 51 -0.34 -0.38 -36.93
N LYS A 52 -0.90 0.38 -35.99
CA LYS A 52 -0.22 0.72 -34.73
C LYS A 52 0.05 -0.53 -33.89
N ALA A 53 -0.92 -1.43 -33.70
CA ALA A 53 -0.74 -2.69 -32.99
C ALA A 53 0.40 -3.52 -33.59
N LYS A 54 0.45 -3.65 -34.93
CA LYS A 54 1.55 -4.34 -35.62
C LYS A 54 2.91 -3.72 -35.28
N ASN A 55 3.01 -2.40 -35.28
CA ASN A 55 4.25 -1.70 -34.96
C ASN A 55 4.64 -1.86 -33.48
N LEU A 56 3.68 -1.77 -32.55
CA LEU A 56 3.89 -2.04 -31.14
C LEU A 56 4.39 -3.47 -30.90
N ILE A 57 3.81 -4.46 -31.59
CA ILE A 57 4.25 -5.85 -31.52
C ILE A 57 5.66 -6.01 -32.06
N LYS A 58 6.00 -5.40 -33.20
CA LYS A 58 7.37 -5.40 -33.74
C LYS A 58 8.36 -4.82 -32.75
N MET A 59 8.02 -3.71 -32.10
CA MET A 59 8.87 -3.09 -31.07
C MET A 59 9.05 -4.01 -29.86
N GLY A 60 7.97 -4.65 -29.39
CA GLY A 60 8.02 -5.63 -28.30
C GLY A 60 8.88 -6.85 -28.65
N VAL A 61 8.73 -7.39 -29.86
CA VAL A 61 9.58 -8.49 -30.35
C VAL A 61 11.05 -8.05 -30.44
N ALA A 62 11.34 -6.87 -30.98
CA ALA A 62 12.70 -6.35 -31.08
C ALA A 62 13.36 -6.20 -29.70
N LYS A 63 12.61 -5.73 -28.69
CA LYS A 63 13.08 -5.68 -27.30
C LYS A 63 13.24 -7.09 -26.71
N ALA A 64 12.30 -8.00 -26.97
CA ALA A 64 12.31 -9.36 -26.45
C ALA A 64 13.55 -10.17 -26.89
N VAL A 65 14.07 -9.90 -28.08
CA VAL A 65 15.32 -10.49 -28.59
C VAL A 65 16.54 -10.10 -27.75
N LEU A 66 16.49 -8.95 -27.07
CA LEU A 66 17.58 -8.41 -26.25
C LEU A 66 17.32 -8.60 -24.74
N LEU A 67 16.27 -9.32 -24.35
CA LEU A 67 16.03 -9.63 -22.94
C LEU A 67 17.06 -10.63 -22.44
N GLU A 68 17.51 -10.41 -21.21
CA GLU A 68 18.43 -11.29 -20.50
C GLU A 68 17.68 -12.00 -19.37
N GLU A 69 18.20 -13.16 -18.98
CA GLU A 69 17.69 -13.86 -17.81
C GLU A 69 17.95 -13.03 -16.55
N GLY A 70 16.89 -12.82 -15.78
CA GLY A 70 16.96 -12.16 -14.48
C GLY A 70 16.81 -13.17 -13.35
N GLU A 71 17.29 -12.79 -12.18
CA GLU A 71 17.14 -13.59 -10.96
C GLU A 71 16.23 -12.88 -9.95
N GLU A 72 15.38 -13.65 -9.28
CA GLU A 72 14.58 -13.14 -8.17
C GLU A 72 15.49 -12.90 -6.95
N ILE A 73 15.63 -11.64 -6.56
CA ILE A 73 16.38 -11.28 -5.36
C ILE A 73 15.53 -11.63 -4.13
N ARG A 74 16.04 -12.51 -3.28
CA ARG A 74 15.44 -12.82 -1.97
C ARG A 74 16.11 -12.00 -0.89
N LEU A 75 15.34 -11.15 -0.23
CA LEU A 75 15.82 -10.29 0.85
C LEU A 75 15.14 -10.69 2.16
N PRO A 76 15.85 -10.66 3.30
CA PRO A 76 15.22 -10.88 4.59
C PRO A 76 14.21 -9.77 4.87
N VAL A 77 13.07 -10.18 5.43
CA VAL A 77 12.01 -9.27 5.87
C VAL A 77 11.91 -9.42 7.39
N LYS A 78 12.07 -8.33 8.13
CA LYS A 78 11.83 -8.32 9.58
C LYS A 78 10.33 -8.22 9.86
N THR A 79 9.95 -8.21 11.12
CA THR A 79 8.55 -8.27 11.56
C THR A 79 8.03 -6.96 12.14
N ASP A 80 8.83 -5.90 12.10
CA ASP A 80 8.48 -4.59 12.65
C ASP A 80 7.47 -3.88 11.74
N CYS A 81 6.30 -3.59 12.28
CA CYS A 81 5.19 -2.99 11.55
C CYS A 81 4.89 -1.60 12.09
N MET A 82 4.84 -0.60 11.21
CA MET A 82 4.39 0.76 11.55
C MET A 82 2.99 0.99 11.01
N VAL A 83 2.14 1.59 11.82
CA VAL A 83 0.80 2.06 11.44
C VAL A 83 0.77 3.57 11.60
N ILE A 84 0.43 4.28 10.52
CA ILE A 84 0.36 5.74 10.49
C ILE A 84 -1.10 6.17 10.56
N GLY A 85 -1.47 6.85 11.65
CA GLY A 85 -2.82 7.29 11.97
C GLY A 85 -3.44 6.49 13.11
N GLY A 86 -3.72 7.16 14.23
CA GLY A 86 -4.33 6.63 15.45
C GLY A 86 -5.87 6.66 15.47
N GLY A 87 -6.52 6.73 14.31
CA GLY A 87 -7.97 6.55 14.19
C GLY A 87 -8.40 5.10 14.39
N VAL A 88 -9.71 4.80 14.30
CA VAL A 88 -10.22 3.42 14.46
C VAL A 88 -9.59 2.42 13.51
N ALA A 89 -9.36 2.80 12.25
CA ALA A 89 -8.74 1.93 11.27
C ALA A 89 -7.31 1.56 11.68
N GLY A 90 -6.50 2.55 12.06
CA GLY A 90 -5.11 2.31 12.48
C GLY A 90 -5.00 1.60 13.81
N MET A 91 -5.81 1.96 14.82
CA MET A 91 -5.88 1.21 16.08
C MET A 91 -6.30 -0.24 15.87
N THR A 92 -7.25 -0.49 14.96
CA THR A 92 -7.65 -1.87 14.62
C THR A 92 -6.51 -2.61 13.93
N ALA A 93 -5.83 -1.99 12.97
CA ALA A 93 -4.69 -2.59 12.30
C ALA A 93 -3.56 -2.93 13.29
N ALA A 94 -3.24 -2.01 14.20
CA ALA A 94 -2.22 -2.21 15.23
C ALA A 94 -2.57 -3.40 16.15
N LEU A 95 -3.82 -3.49 16.62
CA LEU A 95 -4.29 -4.64 17.40
C LEU A 95 -4.16 -5.94 16.63
N GLN A 96 -4.62 -5.99 15.38
CA GLN A 96 -4.56 -7.22 14.58
C GLN A 96 -3.13 -7.68 14.27
N ILE A 97 -2.19 -6.73 14.09
CA ILE A 97 -0.76 -7.04 13.97
C ILE A 97 -0.24 -7.63 15.28
N ALA A 98 -0.58 -6.99 16.40
CA ALA A 98 -0.08 -7.34 17.71
C ALA A 98 -0.63 -8.69 18.23
N ASP A 99 -1.89 -8.98 17.96
CA ASP A 99 -2.58 -10.24 18.26
C ASP A 99 -1.97 -11.43 17.49
N GLN A 100 -1.39 -11.17 16.30
CA GLN A 100 -0.63 -12.16 15.53
C GLN A 100 0.81 -12.38 16.06
N GLY A 101 1.20 -11.65 17.11
CA GLY A 101 2.51 -11.78 17.76
C GLY A 101 3.59 -10.86 17.20
N PHE A 102 3.25 -9.91 16.32
CA PHE A 102 4.21 -8.95 15.76
C PHE A 102 4.24 -7.64 16.56
N GLN A 103 5.36 -6.91 16.48
CA GLN A 103 5.47 -5.58 17.09
C GLN A 103 4.81 -4.53 16.20
N ALA A 104 3.86 -3.79 16.77
CA ALA A 104 3.16 -2.71 16.09
C ALA A 104 3.55 -1.35 16.67
N ILE A 105 4.08 -0.45 15.84
CA ILE A 105 4.36 0.93 16.18
C ILE A 105 3.23 1.79 15.60
N LEU A 106 2.38 2.33 16.48
CA LEU A 106 1.27 3.20 16.08
C LEU A 106 1.70 4.66 16.23
N VAL A 107 1.67 5.41 15.13
CA VAL A 107 2.06 6.82 15.07
C VAL A 107 0.83 7.68 14.80
N GLU A 108 0.55 8.63 15.68
CA GLU A 108 -0.53 9.60 15.57
C GLU A 108 0.03 11.02 15.72
N LYS A 109 -0.35 11.89 14.79
CA LYS A 109 0.11 13.28 14.73
C LYS A 109 -0.54 14.14 15.82
N GLU A 110 -1.78 13.83 16.18
CA GLU A 110 -2.50 14.56 17.22
C GLU A 110 -2.04 14.08 18.62
N PRO A 111 -2.23 14.89 19.68
CA PRO A 111 -1.86 14.50 21.05
C PRO A 111 -2.63 13.28 21.59
N GLN A 112 -3.75 12.93 20.97
CA GLN A 112 -4.65 11.86 21.41
C GLN A 112 -5.09 10.97 20.24
N LEU A 113 -5.32 9.69 20.54
CA LEU A 113 -5.88 8.73 19.59
C LEU A 113 -7.38 9.01 19.31
N GLY A 114 -7.89 8.39 18.25
CA GLY A 114 -9.32 8.32 17.93
C GLY A 114 -9.71 8.89 16.57
N GLY A 115 -8.93 9.82 16.03
CA GLY A 115 -9.19 10.42 14.71
C GLY A 115 -10.61 11.00 14.61
N LEU A 116 -11.32 10.68 13.51
CA LEU A 116 -12.67 11.20 13.24
C LEU A 116 -13.70 10.82 14.33
N LEU A 117 -13.55 9.69 15.00
CA LEU A 117 -14.50 9.27 16.04
C LEU A 117 -14.54 10.22 17.24
N ASN A 118 -13.49 11.01 17.48
CA ASN A 118 -13.53 12.07 18.49
C ASN A 118 -14.55 13.17 18.17
N GLN A 119 -15.01 13.27 16.92
CA GLN A 119 -15.96 14.29 16.44
C GLN A 119 -17.36 13.71 16.25
N VAL A 120 -17.55 12.40 16.45
CA VAL A 120 -18.82 11.71 16.28
C VAL A 120 -19.47 11.53 17.65
N SER A 121 -20.77 11.78 17.77
CA SER A 121 -21.51 11.60 19.03
C SER A 121 -21.91 10.14 19.25
N ALA A 122 -22.53 9.52 18.26
CA ALA A 122 -23.04 8.16 18.33
C ALA A 122 -22.91 7.44 16.98
N ILE A 123 -22.87 6.11 17.02
CA ILE A 123 -22.89 5.23 15.85
C ILE A 123 -24.19 4.43 15.90
N SER A 124 -25.02 4.58 14.88
CA SER A 124 -26.26 3.80 14.71
C SER A 124 -25.96 2.43 14.10
N HIS A 125 -26.64 1.40 14.58
CA HIS A 125 -26.58 0.02 14.08
C HIS A 125 -27.95 -0.65 14.24
N ASP A 126 -28.09 -1.90 13.76
CA ASP A 126 -29.37 -2.64 13.71
C ASP A 126 -30.07 -2.84 15.07
N HIS A 127 -29.37 -2.59 16.17
CA HIS A 127 -29.87 -2.79 17.55
C HIS A 127 -29.93 -1.50 18.36
N GLY A 128 -29.76 -0.33 17.74
CA GLY A 128 -29.82 0.98 18.40
C GLY A 128 -28.63 1.88 18.09
N GLU A 129 -28.35 2.81 18.99
CA GLU A 129 -27.22 3.73 18.90
C GLU A 129 -26.29 3.52 20.09
N ILE A 130 -24.98 3.48 19.81
CA ILE A 130 -23.95 3.43 20.84
C ILE A 130 -23.16 4.73 20.79
N PRO A 131 -22.87 5.38 21.94
CA PRO A 131 -21.99 6.54 21.98
C PRO A 131 -20.61 6.20 21.37
N ALA A 132 -20.15 7.02 20.42
CA ALA A 132 -18.86 6.79 19.77
C ALA A 132 -17.68 6.82 20.77
N SER A 133 -17.83 7.60 21.84
CA SER A 133 -16.87 7.70 22.94
C SER A 133 -16.68 6.37 23.68
N GLU A 134 -17.71 5.54 23.80
CA GLU A 134 -17.64 4.22 24.45
C GLU A 134 -16.80 3.26 23.63
N ILE A 135 -17.10 3.16 22.34
CA ILE A 135 -16.34 2.35 21.36
C ILE A 135 -14.88 2.80 21.34
N LEU A 136 -14.66 4.11 21.31
CA LEU A 136 -13.32 4.69 21.27
C LEU A 136 -12.53 4.36 22.53
N ARG A 137 -13.11 4.57 23.71
CA ARG A 137 -12.42 4.31 24.99
C ARG A 137 -12.04 2.84 25.14
N ALA A 138 -12.93 1.93 24.74
CA ALA A 138 -12.64 0.50 24.74
C ALA A 138 -11.45 0.18 23.82
N LYS A 139 -11.44 0.74 22.60
CA LYS A 139 -10.36 0.52 21.62
C LYS A 139 -9.02 1.08 22.09
N ILE A 140 -8.99 2.31 22.62
CA ILE A 140 -7.78 2.94 23.15
C ILE A 140 -7.22 2.10 24.30
N SER A 141 -8.09 1.66 25.23
CA SER A 141 -7.67 0.84 26.36
C SER A 141 -7.00 -0.48 25.92
N LEU A 142 -7.54 -1.12 24.88
CA LEU A 142 -6.93 -2.33 24.30
C LEU A 142 -5.57 -2.02 23.67
N VAL A 143 -5.46 -0.93 22.90
CA VAL A 143 -4.21 -0.52 22.24
C VAL A 143 -3.11 -0.20 23.25
N GLU A 144 -3.43 0.61 24.27
CA GLU A 144 -2.45 1.07 25.26
C GLU A 144 -2.02 -0.03 26.25
N SER A 145 -2.88 -1.01 26.50
CA SER A 145 -2.55 -2.14 27.39
C SER A 145 -1.85 -3.30 26.69
N HIS A 146 -1.80 -3.31 25.35
CA HIS A 146 -1.23 -4.43 24.61
C HIS A 146 0.31 -4.39 24.61
N PRO A 147 1.01 -5.44 25.08
CA PRO A 147 2.47 -5.42 25.27
C PRO A 147 3.28 -5.30 23.97
N ASN A 148 2.71 -5.71 22.84
CA ASN A 148 3.34 -5.61 21.52
C ASN A 148 2.97 -4.34 20.74
N ILE A 149 2.30 -3.37 21.37
CA ILE A 149 1.96 -2.10 20.71
C ILE A 149 2.72 -0.97 21.38
N LYS A 150 3.45 -0.20 20.58
CA LYS A 150 4.09 1.04 21.00
C LYS A 150 3.39 2.22 20.35
N VAL A 151 2.80 3.09 21.18
CA VAL A 151 2.05 4.27 20.70
C VAL A 151 2.93 5.51 20.79
N TYR A 152 2.92 6.28 19.71
CA TYR A 152 3.51 7.61 19.60
C TYR A 152 2.40 8.60 19.23
N THR A 153 2.03 9.50 20.15
CA THR A 153 1.12 10.61 19.87
C THR A 153 1.90 11.91 19.72
N GLY A 154 1.27 12.94 19.14
CA GLY A 154 1.98 14.19 18.82
C GLY A 154 3.17 13.96 17.88
N THR A 155 3.13 12.89 17.07
CA THR A 155 4.27 12.40 16.31
C THR A 155 3.91 12.23 14.84
N GLU A 156 4.70 12.81 13.96
CA GLU A 156 4.51 12.72 12.51
C GLU A 156 5.65 11.96 11.85
N LEU A 157 5.30 11.30 10.74
CA LEU A 157 6.27 10.70 9.83
C LEU A 157 6.99 11.82 9.07
N GLU A 158 8.31 11.94 9.24
CA GLU A 158 9.11 12.94 8.53
C GLU A 158 9.65 12.41 7.19
N SER A 159 10.21 11.20 7.19
CA SER A 159 10.75 10.60 5.97
C SER A 159 10.75 9.08 6.01
N VAL A 160 10.60 8.49 4.82
CA VAL A 160 10.70 7.05 4.58
C VAL A 160 11.73 6.84 3.49
N GLN A 161 12.72 5.99 3.76
CA GLN A 161 13.72 5.55 2.80
C GLN A 161 13.74 4.02 2.74
N GLY A 162 14.23 3.46 1.64
CA GLY A 162 14.35 2.01 1.47
C GLY A 162 13.27 1.41 0.58
N TYR A 163 12.98 0.14 0.79
CA TYR A 163 12.10 -0.67 -0.07
C TYR A 163 11.33 -1.68 0.80
N ILE A 164 10.39 -2.40 0.17
CA ILE A 164 9.50 -3.36 0.87
C ILE A 164 10.33 -4.30 1.76
N GLY A 165 9.96 -4.37 3.04
CA GLY A 165 10.63 -5.20 4.04
C GLY A 165 11.85 -4.54 4.73
N ASN A 166 12.38 -3.44 4.19
CA ASN A 166 13.59 -2.78 4.68
C ASN A 166 13.47 -1.24 4.55
N TYR A 167 12.58 -0.65 5.34
CA TYR A 167 12.42 0.80 5.44
C TYR A 167 13.24 1.35 6.60
N LYS A 168 13.81 2.54 6.38
CA LYS A 168 14.32 3.41 7.45
C LYS A 168 13.42 4.62 7.56
N VAL A 169 12.83 4.77 8.72
CA VAL A 169 11.80 5.78 8.99
C VAL A 169 12.32 6.77 10.02
N LYS A 170 12.11 8.07 9.77
CA LYS A 170 12.33 9.12 10.77
C LYS A 170 11.00 9.67 11.24
N LEU A 171 10.89 9.81 12.55
CA LEU A 171 9.73 10.40 13.22
C LEU A 171 10.09 11.77 13.79
N LYS A 172 9.11 12.66 13.80
CA LYS A 172 9.21 13.98 14.41
C LYS A 172 8.10 14.10 15.45
N THR A 173 8.50 14.25 16.71
CA THR A 173 7.58 14.37 17.84
C THR A 173 7.47 15.83 18.27
N ASP A 174 6.27 16.35 18.49
CA ASP A 174 6.02 17.74 18.87
C ASP A 174 6.82 18.12 20.13
N GLY A 175 7.57 19.22 20.03
CA GLY A 175 8.44 19.71 21.11
C GLY A 175 9.73 18.91 21.31
N LYS A 176 9.95 17.82 20.57
CA LYS A 176 11.23 17.08 20.49
C LYS A 176 11.79 17.20 19.06
N GLY A 177 13.10 17.05 18.93
CA GLY A 177 13.75 17.01 17.61
C GLY A 177 13.34 15.76 16.82
N VAL A 178 13.92 15.62 15.63
CA VAL A 178 13.83 14.38 14.85
C VAL A 178 14.43 13.24 15.65
N GLU A 179 13.67 12.16 15.84
CA GLU A 179 14.12 10.97 16.57
C GLU A 179 15.12 10.15 15.74
N GLU A 180 15.83 9.23 16.39
CA GLU A 180 16.72 8.29 15.68
C GLU A 180 15.93 7.46 14.65
N PRO A 181 16.55 7.13 13.50
CA PRO A 181 15.88 6.34 12.48
C PRO A 181 15.45 4.96 13.00
N LEU A 182 14.20 4.60 12.76
CA LEU A 182 13.65 3.28 13.06
C LEU A 182 13.70 2.40 11.82
N ASP A 183 14.14 1.14 11.99
CA ASP A 183 14.02 0.12 10.95
C ASP A 183 12.60 -0.45 10.99
N ILE A 184 11.88 -0.37 9.86
CA ILE A 184 10.50 -0.85 9.72
C ILE A 184 10.42 -1.76 8.50
N SER A 185 9.72 -2.88 8.60
CA SER A 185 9.53 -3.78 7.45
C SER A 185 8.23 -3.53 6.71
N THR A 186 7.17 -3.19 7.43
CA THR A 186 5.84 -2.95 6.84
C THR A 186 5.28 -1.63 7.34
N ILE A 187 4.71 -0.84 6.43
CA ILE A 187 4.03 0.42 6.76
C ILE A 187 2.58 0.32 6.32
N ILE A 188 1.65 0.54 7.24
CA ILE A 188 0.22 0.67 6.98
C ILE A 188 -0.16 2.15 7.09
N VAL A 189 -0.73 2.71 6.04
CA VAL A 189 -1.20 4.10 6.01
C VAL A 189 -2.71 4.10 6.31
N ALA A 190 -3.07 4.62 7.48
CA ALA A 190 -4.44 4.70 8.00
C ALA A 190 -4.81 6.13 8.44
N THR A 191 -4.36 7.13 7.67
CA THR A 191 -4.49 8.57 7.97
C THR A 191 -5.90 9.15 7.82
N GLY A 192 -6.91 8.29 7.68
CA GLY A 192 -8.32 8.68 7.56
C GLY A 192 -8.65 9.41 6.25
N MET A 193 -9.76 10.13 6.28
CA MET A 193 -10.29 10.92 5.16
C MET A 193 -10.60 12.34 5.62
N LYS A 194 -10.59 13.28 4.68
CA LYS A 194 -11.04 14.65 4.89
C LYS A 194 -12.25 14.91 4.00
N GLU A 195 -13.30 15.48 4.56
CA GLU A 195 -14.45 15.90 3.78
C GLU A 195 -14.03 16.96 2.75
N LEU A 196 -14.47 16.75 1.50
CA LEU A 196 -14.32 17.76 0.46
C LEU A 196 -15.28 18.92 0.78
N LYS A 197 -14.73 20.10 1.02
CA LYS A 197 -15.53 21.33 1.11
C LYS A 197 -15.67 21.89 -0.31
N PRO A 198 -16.86 21.80 -0.96
CA PRO A 198 -17.03 22.32 -2.30
C PRO A 198 -16.81 23.84 -2.29
N THR A 199 -15.94 24.32 -3.16
CA THR A 199 -15.81 25.75 -3.49
C THR A 199 -16.73 26.01 -4.68
N GLY A 200 -17.86 26.68 -4.41
CA GLY A 200 -18.71 27.29 -5.43
C GLY A 200 -18.18 28.63 -5.90
#